data_AF-A0A3T0D430-F1
#
_entry.id   AF-A0A3T0D430-F1
#
_cell.length_a   1.000
_cell.length_b   1.000
_cell.length_c   1.000
_cell.angle_alpha   90.00
_cell.angle_beta   90.00
_cell.angle_gamma   90.00
#
_symmetry.space_group_name_H-M   'P 1'
#
loop_
_entity.id
_entity.type
_entity.pdbx_description
1 polymer ?
#
loop_
_entity_poly.entity_id
_entity_poly.type
_entity_poly.pdbx_seq_one_letter_code
_entity_poly.pdbx_strand_id
1 'polypeptide(L)'
;MDAGKMSISGKIWIYSKDSWFGETPNRIKYEVWKSSFGLDENVGKGDVIPQLPEGTEVEFSKSFGEQKSGQYYLVFYKIEDDGYNIKGSGILKTE
;
A
#
# COMPACT_ATOMS: atom_id res chain seq x y z
N MET A 1 -16.91 -0.07 -22.64
CA MET A 1 -15.61 -0.33 -21.98
C MET A 1 -15.84 0.00 -20.55
N ASP A 2 -16.23 -1.00 -19.78
CA ASP A 2 -16.87 -0.74 -18.50
C ASP A 2 -15.79 -0.23 -17.54
N ALA A 3 -15.97 1.02 -17.13
CA ALA A 3 -15.24 1.60 -16.03
C ALA A 3 -15.88 1.08 -14.74
N GLY A 4 -15.04 0.82 -13.75
CA GLY A 4 -15.52 0.40 -12.45
C GLY A 4 -14.86 1.19 -11.34
N LYS A 5 -15.54 1.25 -10.18
CA LYS A 5 -15.04 1.95 -9.00
C LYS A 5 -13.93 1.13 -8.38
N MET A 6 -12.71 1.67 -8.40
CA MET A 6 -11.56 1.02 -7.80
C MET A 6 -11.37 1.43 -6.34
N SER A 7 -11.10 0.45 -5.49
CA SER A 7 -10.71 0.69 -4.09
C SER A 7 -9.69 -0.35 -3.61
N ILE A 8 -8.86 0.06 -2.66
CA ILE A 8 -7.99 -0.82 -1.89
C ILE A 8 -8.44 -0.85 -0.43
N SER A 9 -8.36 -2.03 0.17
CA SER A 9 -8.50 -2.21 1.62
C SER A 9 -7.57 -3.31 2.08
N GLY A 10 -6.95 -3.13 3.24
CA GLY A 10 -6.08 -4.14 3.79
C GLY A 10 -5.59 -3.78 5.17
N LYS A 11 -4.58 -4.53 5.60
CA LYS A 11 -3.90 -4.36 6.87
C LYS A 11 -2.40 -4.57 6.72
N ILE A 12 -1.65 -3.86 7.54
CA ILE A 12 -0.19 -4.04 7.69
C ILE A 12 0.16 -4.27 9.16
N TRP A 13 1.25 -4.96 9.41
CA TRP A 13 1.79 -5.15 10.77
C TRP A 13 3.30 -5.36 10.71
N ILE A 14 3.97 -5.02 11.80
CA ILE A 14 5.38 -5.36 12.01
C ILE A 14 5.42 -6.85 12.35
N TYR A 15 6.22 -7.63 11.62
CA TYR A 15 6.37 -9.08 11.88
C TYR A 15 7.72 -9.45 12.50
N SER A 16 8.72 -8.57 12.41
CA SER A 16 9.99 -8.68 13.12
C SER A 16 10.72 -7.33 13.13
N LYS A 17 11.83 -7.26 13.87
CA LYS A 17 12.73 -6.11 13.93
C LYS A 17 14.18 -6.55 13.81
N ASP A 18 14.99 -5.72 13.19
CA ASP A 18 16.44 -5.87 13.17
C ASP A 18 17.07 -5.41 14.49
N SER A 19 18.34 -5.73 14.73
CA SER A 19 19.04 -5.33 15.97
C SER A 19 19.23 -3.82 16.13
N TRP A 20 19.13 -3.06 15.03
CA TRP A 20 19.34 -1.60 14.98
C TRP A 20 18.05 -0.83 14.68
N PHE A 21 16.89 -1.40 15.00
CA PHE A 21 15.60 -0.75 14.74
C PHE A 21 15.50 0.63 15.43
N GLY A 22 14.87 1.58 14.76
CA GLY A 22 14.63 2.93 15.28
C GLY A 22 13.57 2.98 16.38
N GLU A 23 13.33 4.15 16.97
CA GLU A 23 12.31 4.29 18.04
C GLU A 23 10.87 4.13 17.53
N THR A 24 10.62 4.57 16.29
CA THR A 24 9.28 4.59 15.69
C THR A 24 9.28 3.98 14.30
N PRO A 25 8.27 3.17 13.93
CA PRO A 25 8.11 2.67 12.58
C PRO A 25 7.87 3.80 11.57
N ASN A 26 8.59 3.74 10.45
CA ASN A 26 8.37 4.55 9.28
C ASN A 26 7.05 4.19 8.60
N ARG A 27 6.52 5.19 7.91
CA ARG A 27 5.31 5.05 7.14
C ARG A 27 5.54 4.18 5.91
N ILE A 28 4.65 3.22 5.69
CA ILE A 28 4.56 2.51 4.42
C ILE A 28 3.74 3.33 3.46
N LYS A 29 4.33 3.70 2.33
CA LYS A 29 3.63 4.33 1.21
C LYS A 29 3.15 3.26 0.26
N TYR A 30 1.98 3.49 -0.32
CA TYR A 30 1.45 2.67 -1.40
C TYR A 30 0.95 3.51 -2.55
N GLU A 31 1.14 3.00 -3.76
CA GLU A 31 0.73 3.66 -4.99
C GLU A 31 0.08 2.66 -5.94
N VAL A 32 -1.00 3.08 -6.58
CA VAL A 32 -1.65 2.34 -7.66
C VAL A 32 -1.26 3.00 -8.97
N TRP A 33 -0.81 2.17 -9.89
CA TRP A 33 -0.41 2.57 -11.22
C TRP A 33 -1.18 1.77 -12.26
N LYS A 34 -1.52 2.42 -13.36
CA LYS A 34 -2.11 1.79 -14.53
C LYS A 34 -1.04 1.62 -15.59
N SER A 35 -0.83 0.38 -16.02
CA SER A 35 0.09 0.10 -17.11
C SER A 35 -0.48 0.63 -18.42
N SER A 36 0.35 1.38 -19.16
CA SER A 36 -0.04 2.00 -20.41
C SER A 36 1.05 1.85 -21.47
N PHE A 37 0.71 2.08 -22.74
CA PHE A 37 1.72 2.17 -23.79
C PHE A 37 2.47 3.50 -23.64
N GLY A 38 3.68 3.46 -23.08
CA GLY A 38 4.50 4.63 -22.79
C GLY A 38 4.76 4.77 -21.30
N LEU A 39 4.37 5.91 -20.72
CA LEU A 39 4.49 6.15 -19.28
C LEU A 39 3.27 5.61 -18.54
N ASP A 40 3.50 4.84 -17.50
CA ASP A 40 2.44 4.36 -16.63
C ASP A 40 1.76 5.54 -15.91
N GLU A 41 0.44 5.44 -15.75
CA GLU A 41 -0.37 6.51 -15.16
C GLU A 41 -0.53 6.27 -13.66
N ASN A 42 -0.17 7.26 -12.82
CA ASN A 42 -0.44 7.18 -11.39
C ASN A 42 -1.94 7.39 -11.14
N VAL A 43 -2.60 6.35 -10.62
CA VAL A 43 -4.03 6.36 -10.30
C VAL A 43 -4.26 7.04 -8.95
N GLY A 44 -3.35 6.81 -8.02
CA GLY A 44 -3.36 7.45 -6.72
C GLY A 44 -2.40 6.82 -5.74
N LYS A 45 -2.27 7.47 -4.60
CA LYS A 45 -1.34 7.08 -3.53
C LYS A 45 -1.97 7.22 -2.16
N GLY A 46 -1.46 6.47 -1.20
CA GLY A 46 -1.78 6.62 0.20
C GLY A 46 -0.67 6.04 1.05
N ASP A 47 -0.91 6.01 2.35
CA ASP A 47 0.13 5.69 3.30
C ASP A 47 -0.47 5.23 4.64
N VAL A 48 0.27 4.39 5.35
CA VAL A 48 -0.15 3.79 6.62
C VAL A 48 1.07 3.61 7.53
N ILE A 49 0.93 3.93 8.81
CA ILE A 49 2.01 3.79 9.81
C ILE A 49 1.76 2.48 10.59
N PRO A 50 2.66 1.50 10.53
CA PRO A 50 2.58 0.31 11.39
C PRO A 50 2.62 0.71 12.87
N GLN A 51 1.89 -0.01 13.72
CA GLN A 51 1.86 0.25 15.15
C GLN A 51 2.64 -0.80 15.93
N LEU A 52 3.13 -0.40 17.10
CA LEU A 52 3.69 -1.31 18.10
C LEU A 52 2.56 -1.79 19.04
N PRO A 53 2.71 -2.96 19.68
CA PRO A 53 3.81 -3.94 19.53
C PRO A 53 3.81 -4.70 18.19
N GLU A 54 4.79 -5.59 17.97
CA GLU A 54 4.79 -6.49 16.81
C GLU A 54 3.51 -7.32 16.75
N GLY A 55 3.01 -7.56 15.54
CA GLY A 55 1.74 -8.23 15.31
C GLY A 55 0.50 -7.33 15.43
N THR A 56 0.64 -6.06 15.84
CA THR A 56 -0.48 -5.11 15.80
C THR A 56 -0.87 -4.80 14.36
N GLU A 57 -2.05 -5.25 13.97
CA GLU A 57 -2.63 -5.00 12.66
C GLU A 57 -3.19 -3.58 12.56
N VAL A 58 -2.77 -2.85 11.53
CA VAL A 58 -3.25 -1.52 11.20
C VAL A 58 -3.99 -1.57 9.88
N GLU A 59 -5.28 -1.27 9.91
CA GLU A 59 -6.12 -1.25 8.73
C GLU A 59 -5.90 0.02 7.90
N PHE A 60 -6.03 -0.11 6.59
CA PHE A 60 -6.06 1.01 5.66
C PHE A 60 -7.08 0.75 4.57
N SER A 61 -7.70 1.80 4.07
CA SER A 61 -8.54 1.74 2.88
C SER A 61 -8.49 3.06 2.11
N LYS A 62 -8.71 2.96 0.80
CA LYS A 62 -8.78 4.12 -0.08
C LYS A 62 -9.60 3.81 -1.32
N SER A 63 -10.45 4.75 -1.72
CA SER A 63 -11.10 4.76 -3.03
C SER A 63 -10.27 5.55 -4.03
N PHE A 64 -10.19 5.04 -5.25
CA PHE A 64 -9.55 5.68 -6.40
C PHE A 64 -10.58 6.13 -7.46
N GLY A 65 -11.88 6.06 -7.12
CA GLY A 65 -12.96 6.46 -8.02
C GLY A 65 -13.10 5.57 -9.25
N GLU A 66 -13.73 6.11 -10.28
CA GLU A 66 -13.97 5.42 -11.55
C GLU A 66 -12.66 5.19 -12.31
N GLN A 67 -12.35 3.93 -12.63
CA GLN A 67 -11.17 3.54 -13.37
C GLN A 67 -11.56 2.75 -14.61
N LYS A 68 -10.92 3.08 -15.74
CA LYS A 68 -11.15 2.36 -17.01
C LYS A 68 -10.62 0.93 -16.93
N SER A 69 -11.16 0.01 -17.72
CA SER A 69 -10.54 -1.31 -17.89
C SER A 69 -9.06 -1.20 -18.31
N GLY A 70 -8.21 -2.08 -17.77
CA GLY A 70 -6.77 -2.09 -17.99
C GLY A 70 -6.01 -2.97 -17.01
N GLN A 71 -4.68 -3.01 -17.15
CA GLN A 71 -3.79 -3.65 -16.19
C GLN A 71 -3.32 -2.63 -15.16
N TYR A 72 -3.38 -3.01 -13.89
CA TYR A 72 -3.01 -2.18 -12.77
C TYR A 72 -2.03 -2.93 -11.87
N TYR A 73 -1.14 -2.19 -11.22
CA TYR A 73 -0.22 -2.75 -10.25
C TYR A 73 -0.09 -1.84 -9.03
N LEU A 74 0.35 -2.45 -7.93
CA LEU A 74 0.55 -1.81 -6.63
C LEU A 74 2.03 -1.79 -6.31
N VAL A 75 2.50 -0.66 -5.78
CA VAL A 75 3.85 -0.51 -5.25
C VAL A 75 3.73 -0.14 -3.78
N PHE A 76 4.42 -0.88 -2.90
CA PHE A 76 4.55 -0.58 -1.48
C PHE A 76 6.01 -0.33 -1.14
N TYR A 77 6.31 0.74 -0.41
CA TYR A 77 7.70 1.10 -0.07
C TYR A 77 7.82 1.92 1.22
N LYS A 78 8.99 1.84 1.85
CA LYS A 78 9.48 2.80 2.84
C LYS A 78 10.40 3.81 2.13
N ILE A 79 10.40 5.08 2.55
CA ILE A 79 11.36 6.06 2.01
C ILE A 79 12.77 5.73 2.54
N GLU A 80 12.87 5.49 3.84
CA GLU A 80 14.11 5.15 4.53
C GLU A 80 13.89 3.87 5.34
N ASP A 81 14.92 3.06 5.45
CA ASP A 81 14.88 1.89 6.30
C ASP A 81 15.03 2.28 7.77
N ASP A 82 14.24 1.63 8.62
CA ASP A 82 14.09 1.89 10.04
C ASP A 82 14.31 0.62 10.88
N GLY A 83 14.74 -0.47 10.24
CA GLY A 83 14.92 -1.79 10.86
C GLY A 83 13.62 -2.49 11.26
N TYR A 84 12.45 -1.96 10.90
CA TYR A 84 11.17 -2.63 11.10
C TYR A 84 10.79 -3.44 9.86
N ASN A 85 10.58 -4.74 10.04
CA ASN A 85 10.19 -5.64 8.97
C ASN A 85 8.67 -5.74 8.92
N ILE A 86 8.09 -5.31 7.79
CA ILE A 86 6.64 -5.15 7.63
C ILE A 86 6.06 -6.24 6.75
N LYS A 87 4.90 -6.75 7.15
CA LYS A 87 4.07 -7.64 6.35
C LYS A 87 2.69 -7.01 6.19
N GLY A 88 1.98 -7.39 5.14
CA GLY A 88 0.63 -6.91 4.91
C GLY A 88 -0.20 -7.88 4.08
N SER A 89 -1.50 -7.65 4.09
CA SER A 89 -2.47 -8.34 3.27
C SER A 89 -3.59 -7.39 2.89
N GLY A 90 -4.15 -7.51 1.69
CA GLY A 90 -5.24 -6.66 1.27
C GLY A 90 -5.86 -7.12 -0.03
N ILE A 91 -6.86 -6.37 -0.47
CA ILE A 91 -7.61 -6.60 -1.70
C ILE A 91 -7.65 -5.29 -2.46
N LEU A 92 -7.34 -5.35 -3.75
CA LEU A 92 -7.68 -4.33 -4.73
C LEU A 92 -8.94 -4.79 -5.48
N LYS A 93 -10.02 -4.02 -5.40
CA LYS A 93 -11.30 -4.34 -6.02
C LYS A 93 -11.66 -3.29 -7.07
N THR A 94 -12.33 -3.73 -8.12
CA THR A 94 -12.98 -2.89 -9.12
C THR A 94 -14.41 -3.40 -9.29
N GLU A 95 -15.41 -2.53 -9.10
CA GLU A 95 -16.85 -2.82 -9.19
C GLU A 95 -17.51 -2.11 -10.37
#